data_AF-A0A955YVG8-F1
#
_entry.id   AF-A0A955YVG8-F1
#
_cell.length_a   1.000
_cell.length_b   1.000
_cell.length_c   1.000
_cell.angle_alpha   90.00
_cell.angle_beta   90.00
_cell.angle_gamma   90.00
#
_symmetry.space_group_name_H-M   'P 1'
#
loop_
_entity.id
_entity.type
_entity.pdbx_description
1 polymer ?
#
loop_
_entity_poly.entity_id
_entity_poly.type
_entity_poly.pdbx_seq_one_letter_code
_entity_poly.pdbx_strand_id
1 'polypeptide(L)'
;FRMIHDDRPLTLSCELTARLPKLVAILKKHGIRGVDVMSSYRNKPFSSFHTLGLALDLSRFWTGSAWLSVERDFVATPEHRTCTDPEPGPPAARALRQIACDIAASHLFSTVLTPNYNAGHRDHFHLDARPDDPRFFLR
;
A
#
# COMPACT_ATOMS: atom_id res chain seq x y z
N PHE A 1 -2.04 6.38 -10.84
CA PHE A 1 -2.53 5.06 -10.44
C PHE A 1 -3.07 4.38 -11.68
N ARG A 2 -2.76 3.10 -11.86
CA ARG A 2 -3.22 2.27 -12.98
C ARG A 2 -3.57 0.90 -12.44
N MET A 3 -4.71 0.33 -12.82
CA MET A 3 -5.03 -1.06 -12.47
C MET A 3 -4.10 -2.02 -13.22
N ILE A 4 -3.67 -3.11 -12.59
CA ILE A 4 -2.94 -4.18 -13.31
C ILE A 4 -3.86 -5.07 -14.15
N HIS A 5 -5.16 -5.02 -13.85
CA HIS A 5 -6.20 -5.78 -14.52
C HIS A 5 -6.95 -4.81 -15.45
N ASP A 6 -6.70 -4.91 -16.74
CA ASP A 6 -7.29 -4.00 -17.74
C ASP A 6 -8.81 -4.16 -17.89
N ASP A 7 -9.37 -5.30 -17.43
CA ASP A 7 -10.80 -5.58 -17.42
C ASP A 7 -11.56 -4.93 -16.25
N ARG A 8 -10.85 -4.29 -15.30
CA ARG A 8 -11.45 -3.72 -14.09
C ARG A 8 -11.13 -2.24 -13.94
N PRO A 9 -12.15 -1.38 -13.75
CA PRO A 9 -11.90 0.02 -13.44
C PRO A 9 -11.30 0.17 -12.04
N LEU A 10 -10.54 1.25 -11.85
CA LEU A 10 -10.18 1.72 -10.51
C LEU A 10 -11.42 2.34 -9.85
N THR A 11 -12.08 1.59 -8.98
CA THR A 11 -13.31 2.03 -8.31
C THR A 11 -13.04 2.18 -6.81
N LEU A 12 -13.27 3.39 -6.29
CA LEU A 12 -13.03 3.77 -4.90
C LEU A 12 -14.22 4.57 -4.38
N SER A 13 -14.42 4.55 -3.06
CA SER A 13 -15.32 5.49 -2.39
C SER A 13 -14.78 6.93 -2.49
N CYS A 14 -15.67 7.92 -2.38
CA CYS A 14 -15.25 9.33 -2.29
C CYS A 14 -14.30 9.56 -1.11
N GLU A 15 -14.57 8.89 0.01
CA GLU A 15 -13.77 8.96 1.23
C GLU A 15 -12.33 8.50 1.00
N LEU A 16 -12.13 7.34 0.36
CA LEU A 16 -10.80 6.88 0.00
C LEU A 16 -10.14 7.79 -1.05
N THR A 17 -10.92 8.26 -2.03
CA THR A 17 -10.44 9.15 -3.09
C THR A 17 -9.89 10.46 -2.54
N ALA A 18 -10.53 11.04 -1.53
CA ALA A 18 -10.09 12.29 -0.88
C ALA A 18 -8.70 12.18 -0.22
N ARG A 19 -8.22 10.96 0.06
CA ARG A 19 -6.89 10.70 0.63
C ARG A 19 -5.80 10.63 -0.43
N LEU A 20 -6.14 10.32 -1.69
CA LEU A 20 -5.15 10.10 -2.74
C LEU A 20 -4.19 11.27 -2.95
N PRO A 21 -4.59 12.56 -2.90
CA PRO A 21 -3.63 13.65 -3.04
C PRO A 21 -2.53 13.65 -1.98
N LYS A 22 -2.85 13.31 -0.72
CA LYS A 22 -1.85 13.19 0.37
C LYS A 22 -0.96 11.97 0.18
N LEU A 23 -1.52 10.83 -0.24
CA LEU A 23 -0.73 9.65 -0.61
C LEU A 23 0.23 9.98 -1.77
N VAL A 24 -0.24 10.67 -2.81
CA VAL A 24 0.61 11.12 -3.92
C VAL A 24 1.73 12.03 -3.44
N ALA A 25 1.47 12.94 -2.51
CA ALA A 25 2.51 13.79 -1.94
C ALA A 25 3.60 12.99 -1.21
N ILE A 26 3.22 11.95 -0.45
CA ILE A 26 4.17 11.02 0.19
C ILE A 26 4.98 10.28 -0.87
N LEU A 27 4.31 9.66 -1.85
CA LEU A 27 4.97 8.90 -2.91
C LEU A 27 5.95 9.74 -3.74
N LYS A 28 5.62 11.01 -4.00
CA LYS A 28 6.51 11.93 -4.71
C LYS A 28 7.80 12.23 -3.94
N LYS A 29 7.79 12.22 -2.60
CA LYS A 29 9.02 12.35 -1.79
C LYS A 29 10.00 11.20 -2.04
N HIS A 30 9.46 10.02 -2.36
CA HIS A 30 10.22 8.82 -2.73
C HIS A 30 10.54 8.74 -4.23
N GLY A 31 10.30 9.81 -4.99
CA GLY A 31 10.54 9.83 -6.45
C GLY A 31 9.53 9.01 -7.26
N ILE A 32 8.43 8.55 -6.65
CA ILE A 32 7.44 7.73 -7.34
C ILE A 32 6.52 8.60 -8.21
N ARG A 33 6.40 8.20 -9.49
CA ARG A 33 5.61 8.86 -10.53
C ARG A 33 4.39 8.06 -10.97
N GLY A 34 4.41 6.74 -10.75
CA GLY A 34 3.34 5.83 -11.13
C GLY A 34 3.16 4.74 -10.07
N VAL A 35 1.95 4.22 -9.98
CA VAL A 35 1.61 3.14 -9.04
C VAL A 35 0.69 2.18 -9.76
N ASP A 36 1.03 0.91 -9.70
CA ASP A 36 0.15 -0.17 -10.11
C ASP A 36 -0.70 -0.61 -8.92
N VAL A 37 -2.01 -0.60 -9.16
CA VAL A 37 -3.05 -1.00 -8.23
C VAL A 37 -3.45 -2.43 -8.58
N MET A 38 -3.22 -3.35 -7.64
CA MET A 38 -3.58 -4.75 -7.78
C MET A 38 -5.09 -4.95 -7.58
N SER A 39 -5.66 -4.28 -6.59
CA SER A 39 -7.07 -4.41 -6.25
C SER A 39 -7.61 -3.10 -5.69
N SER A 40 -8.85 -2.79 -6.05
CA SER A 40 -9.64 -1.67 -5.51
C SER A 40 -10.99 -2.22 -5.05
N TYR A 41 -12.13 -1.66 -5.46
CA TYR A 41 -13.42 -2.26 -5.17
C TYR A 41 -13.55 -3.68 -5.77
N ARG A 42 -14.11 -4.60 -4.98
CA ARG A 42 -14.56 -5.94 -5.41
C ARG A 42 -15.75 -6.38 -4.56
N ASN A 43 -16.64 -7.20 -5.09
CA ASN A 43 -17.88 -7.62 -4.41
C ASN A 43 -17.69 -8.76 -3.37
N LYS A 44 -16.49 -9.36 -3.29
CA LYS A 44 -16.14 -10.42 -2.35
C LYS A 44 -14.66 -10.34 -1.92
N PRO A 45 -14.27 -10.94 -0.79
CA PRO A 45 -15.15 -11.50 0.26
C PRO A 45 -15.93 -10.40 1.00
N PHE A 46 -17.08 -10.73 1.58
CA PHE A 46 -18.01 -9.71 2.13
C PHE A 46 -17.39 -8.91 3.29
N SER A 47 -16.61 -9.57 4.14
CA SER A 47 -15.89 -8.99 5.27
C SER A 47 -14.54 -8.39 4.80
N SER A 48 -14.59 -7.35 3.97
CA SER A 48 -13.39 -6.66 3.47
C SER A 48 -13.70 -5.20 3.14
N PHE A 49 -12.81 -4.26 3.48
CA PHE A 49 -12.98 -2.85 3.11
C PHE A 49 -12.96 -2.62 1.59
N HIS A 50 -12.47 -3.58 0.80
CA HIS A 50 -12.62 -3.53 -0.65
C HIS A 50 -14.09 -3.57 -1.09
N THR A 51 -14.99 -4.25 -0.38
CA THR A 51 -16.43 -4.27 -0.74
C THR A 51 -17.12 -2.93 -0.48
N LEU A 52 -16.47 -2.03 0.25
CA LEU A 52 -16.93 -0.67 0.53
C LEU A 52 -16.19 0.37 -0.33
N GLY A 53 -15.25 -0.05 -1.19
CA GLY A 53 -14.35 0.87 -1.90
C GLY A 53 -13.45 1.68 -0.96
N LEU A 54 -13.19 1.16 0.24
CA LEU A 54 -12.39 1.80 1.30
C LEU A 54 -11.00 1.17 1.45
N ALA A 55 -10.62 0.26 0.55
CA ALA A 55 -9.28 -0.32 0.51
C ALA A 55 -8.64 -0.28 -0.89
N LEU A 56 -7.32 -0.32 -0.90
CA LEU A 56 -6.47 -0.28 -2.07
C LEU A 56 -5.23 -1.18 -1.88
N ASP A 57 -4.97 -2.06 -2.85
CA ASP A 57 -3.78 -2.91 -2.86
C ASP A 57 -2.78 -2.37 -3.88
N LEU A 58 -1.57 -2.01 -3.42
CA LEU A 58 -0.52 -1.41 -4.24
C LEU A 58 0.63 -2.39 -4.45
N SER A 59 0.86 -2.83 -5.68
CA SER A 59 1.84 -3.90 -5.96
C SER A 59 3.17 -3.38 -6.52
N ARG A 60 3.16 -2.28 -7.28
CA ARG A 60 4.39 -1.73 -7.87
C ARG A 60 4.42 -0.21 -7.90
N PHE A 61 5.61 0.36 -7.75
CA PHE A 61 5.86 1.80 -7.71
C PHE A 61 6.90 2.18 -8.79
N TRP A 62 6.52 3.06 -9.73
CA TRP A 62 7.38 3.51 -10.82
C TRP A 62 8.17 4.75 -10.40
N THR A 63 9.49 4.69 -10.47
CA THR A 63 10.39 5.82 -10.13
C THR A 63 10.57 6.83 -11.27
N GLY A 64 10.09 6.50 -12.47
CA GLY A 64 10.45 7.23 -13.70
C GLY A 64 11.42 6.45 -14.59
N SER A 65 12.19 5.51 -14.03
CA SER A 65 13.16 4.68 -14.75
C SER A 65 13.02 3.18 -14.47
N ALA A 66 12.51 2.80 -13.29
CA ALA A 66 12.36 1.42 -12.89
C ALA A 66 11.10 1.20 -12.04
N TRP A 67 10.60 -0.04 -12.03
CA TRP A 67 9.53 -0.48 -11.15
C TRP A 67 10.11 -1.11 -9.88
N LEU A 68 9.74 -0.57 -8.74
CA LEU A 68 9.86 -1.25 -7.44
C LEU A 68 8.67 -2.21 -7.33
N SER A 69 8.93 -3.50 -7.30
CA SER A 69 7.90 -4.53 -7.15
C SER A 69 7.85 -5.01 -5.71
N VAL A 70 6.69 -4.94 -5.05
CA VAL A 70 6.57 -5.43 -3.67
C VAL A 70 6.90 -6.92 -3.60
N GLU A 71 6.37 -7.73 -4.51
CA GLU A 71 6.60 -9.18 -4.55
C GLU A 71 8.08 -9.57 -4.65
N ARG A 72 8.86 -8.81 -5.42
CA ARG A 72 10.25 -9.18 -5.76
C ARG A 72 11.26 -8.47 -4.88
N ASP A 73 11.02 -7.19 -4.60
CA ASP A 73 12.04 -6.29 -4.05
C ASP A 73 11.83 -6.04 -2.55
N PHE A 74 10.66 -6.35 -1.98
CA PHE A 74 10.44 -6.23 -0.53
C PHE A 74 11.10 -7.38 0.22
N VAL A 75 11.89 -7.06 1.26
CA VAL A 75 12.48 -8.06 2.16
C VAL A 75 11.61 -8.15 3.41
N ALA A 76 10.84 -9.24 3.51
CA ALA A 76 9.95 -9.46 4.65
C ALA A 76 10.70 -9.89 5.92
N THR A 77 10.28 -9.34 7.04
CA THR A 77 10.69 -9.63 8.41
C THR A 77 9.44 -9.95 9.24
N PRO A 78 8.78 -11.10 9.03
CA PRO A 78 7.43 -11.37 9.54
C PRO A 78 7.30 -11.36 11.07
N GLU A 79 8.40 -11.60 11.80
CA GLU A 79 8.43 -11.52 13.27
C GLU A 79 8.42 -10.08 13.79
N HIS A 80 8.75 -9.11 12.93
CA HIS A 80 8.93 -7.70 13.29
C HIS A 80 7.79 -6.84 12.77
N ARG A 81 7.59 -5.66 13.38
CA ARG A 81 6.75 -4.63 12.77
C ARG A 81 7.55 -3.98 11.64
N THR A 82 6.88 -3.59 10.56
CA THR A 82 7.57 -3.00 9.40
C THR A 82 8.50 -1.85 9.75
N CYS A 83 8.24 -1.00 10.73
CA CYS A 83 9.04 0.22 10.96
C CYS A 83 9.87 0.23 12.26
N THR A 84 10.13 -0.92 12.88
CA THR A 84 10.85 -0.97 14.18
C THR A 84 12.34 -1.26 14.08
N ASP A 85 12.78 -2.02 13.08
CA ASP A 85 14.16 -2.51 13.01
C ASP A 85 14.98 -1.82 11.91
N PRO A 86 16.32 -1.74 12.01
CA PRO A 86 17.17 -1.16 10.97
C PRO A 86 16.96 -1.85 9.62
N GLU A 87 17.04 -1.09 8.54
CA GLU A 87 16.79 -1.50 7.14
C GLU A 87 17.80 -2.55 6.64
N PRO A 88 17.47 -3.86 6.60
CA PRO A 88 18.32 -4.83 5.94
C PRO A 88 17.99 -4.87 4.45
N GLY A 89 19.01 -5.13 3.62
CA GLY A 89 18.80 -5.53 2.23
C GLY A 89 19.08 -4.46 1.18
N PRO A 90 18.82 -4.78 -0.11
CA PRO A 90 19.17 -3.93 -1.25
C PRO A 90 18.45 -2.57 -1.26
N PRO A 91 18.93 -1.57 -2.03
CA PRO A 91 18.30 -0.24 -2.10
C PRO A 91 16.79 -0.25 -2.40
N ALA A 92 16.32 -1.17 -3.26
CA ALA A 92 14.89 -1.29 -3.58
C ALA A 92 14.04 -1.74 -2.38
N ALA A 93 14.56 -2.67 -1.58
CA ALA A 93 13.90 -3.13 -0.35
C ALA A 93 13.77 -2.00 0.66
N ARG A 94 14.85 -1.23 0.84
CA ARG A 94 14.87 -0.05 1.72
C ARG A 94 13.87 1.00 1.26
N ALA A 95 13.85 1.32 -0.04
CA ALA A 95 12.89 2.28 -0.60
C ALA A 95 11.43 1.85 -0.37
N LEU A 96 11.08 0.59 -0.62
CA LEU A 96 9.72 0.09 -0.37
C LEU A 96 9.34 0.16 1.11
N ARG A 97 10.27 -0.16 2.01
CA ARG A 97 10.06 -0.07 3.45
C ARG A 97 9.85 1.37 3.91
N GLN A 98 10.65 2.31 3.42
CA GLN A 98 10.49 3.74 3.70
C GLN A 98 9.16 4.29 3.20
N ILE A 99 8.72 3.88 2.00
CA ILE A 99 7.39 4.22 1.48
C ILE A 99 6.30 3.74 2.44
N ALA A 100 6.35 2.47 2.86
CA ALA A 100 5.37 1.92 3.80
C ALA A 100 5.38 2.67 5.15
N CYS A 101 6.56 3.00 5.67
CA CYS A 101 6.72 3.72 6.93
C CYS A 101 6.22 5.17 6.86
N ASP A 102 6.46 5.89 5.76
CA ASP A 102 5.94 7.25 5.60
C ASP A 102 4.43 7.27 5.40
N ILE A 103 3.88 6.27 4.70
CA ILE A 103 2.42 6.10 4.60
C ILE A 103 1.84 5.84 6.00
N ALA A 104 2.44 4.93 6.77
CA ALA A 104 2.02 4.63 8.13
C ALA A 104 2.10 5.86 9.05
N ALA A 105 3.24 6.57 9.06
CA ALA A 105 3.47 7.75 9.89
C ALA A 105 2.51 8.91 9.57
N SER A 106 1.93 8.95 8.36
CA SER A 106 0.94 9.95 7.99
C SER A 106 -0.43 9.76 8.67
N HIS A 107 -0.71 8.56 9.20
CA HIS A 107 -2.03 8.18 9.74
C HIS A 107 -3.20 8.45 8.76
N LEU A 108 -2.90 8.52 7.46
CA LEU A 108 -3.90 8.75 6.41
C LEU A 108 -4.87 7.58 6.25
N PHE A 109 -4.37 6.38 6.57
CA PHE A 109 -5.09 5.11 6.53
C PHE A 109 -5.16 4.53 7.93
N SER A 110 -6.21 3.76 8.20
CA SER A 110 -6.43 3.09 9.47
C SER A 110 -5.64 1.77 9.55
N THR A 111 -5.24 1.24 8.39
CA THR A 111 -4.36 0.09 8.26
C THR A 111 -3.32 0.29 7.17
N VAL A 112 -2.10 -0.17 7.43
CA VAL A 112 -1.07 -0.43 6.42
C VAL A 112 -0.54 -1.85 6.63
N LEU A 113 -0.86 -2.77 5.72
CA LEU A 113 -0.28 -4.12 5.72
C LEU A 113 0.77 -4.22 4.63
N THR A 114 1.88 -4.81 4.98
CA THR A 114 2.98 -5.13 4.07
C THR A 114 3.16 -6.66 3.98
N PRO A 115 4.16 -7.16 3.22
CA PRO A 115 4.54 -8.56 3.26
C PRO A 115 4.86 -9.12 4.66
N ASN A 116 5.09 -8.28 5.67
CA ASN A 116 5.29 -8.72 7.06
C ASN A 116 4.00 -9.23 7.74
N TYR A 117 2.81 -8.97 7.19
CA TYR A 117 1.56 -9.39 7.81
C TYR A 117 1.30 -10.89 7.64
N ASN A 118 1.25 -11.38 6.40
CA ASN A 118 1.09 -12.81 6.09
C ASN A 118 1.34 -13.08 4.59
N ALA A 119 1.28 -14.36 4.21
CA ALA A 119 1.47 -14.84 2.83
C ALA A 119 0.48 -14.27 1.80
N GLY A 120 -0.68 -13.78 2.24
CA GLY A 120 -1.68 -13.14 1.39
C GLY A 120 -1.31 -11.71 0.98
N HIS A 121 -0.32 -11.10 1.65
CA HIS A 121 0.15 -9.73 1.39
C HIS A 121 1.59 -9.70 0.86
N ARG A 122 2.12 -10.85 0.42
CA ARG A 122 3.50 -10.98 -0.03
C ARG A 122 3.87 -10.09 -1.22
N ASP A 123 2.87 -9.69 -2.01
CA ASP A 123 3.02 -9.05 -3.32
C ASP A 123 2.46 -7.62 -3.40
N HIS A 124 1.96 -7.08 -2.28
CA HIS A 124 1.39 -5.73 -2.26
C HIS A 124 1.39 -5.09 -0.88
N PHE A 125 1.19 -3.77 -0.85
CA PHE A 125 0.74 -3.06 0.35
C PHE A 125 -0.77 -2.94 0.34
N HIS A 126 -1.42 -3.37 1.41
CA HIS A 126 -2.85 -3.16 1.62
C HIS A 126 -3.06 -1.92 2.48
N LEU A 127 -3.86 -0.98 1.97
CA LEU A 127 -4.22 0.25 2.64
C LEU A 127 -5.74 0.30 2.78
N ASP A 128 -6.25 0.42 4.01
CA ASP A 128 -7.68 0.66 4.23
C ASP A 128 -7.94 1.88 5.12
N ALA A 129 -9.07 2.53 4.86
CA ALA A 129 -9.57 3.64 5.65
C ALA A 129 -10.87 3.23 6.35
N ARG A 130 -10.90 3.43 7.67
CA ARG A 130 -12.08 3.28 8.51
C ARG A 130 -12.46 4.67 9.03
N PRO A 131 -13.42 5.36 8.39
CA PRO A 131 -13.88 6.66 8.84
C PRO A 131 -14.30 6.61 10.31
N ASP A 132 -13.94 7.65 11.05
CA ASP A 132 -14.25 7.82 12.48
C ASP A 132 -13.68 6.75 13.44
N ASP A 133 -12.88 5.79 12.95
CA ASP A 133 -12.17 4.82 13.79
C ASP A 133 -10.74 5.33 14.08
N PRO A 134 -10.42 5.69 15.34
CA PRO A 134 -9.10 6.22 15.69
C PRO A 134 -8.02 5.14 15.75
N ARG A 135 -8.39 3.85 15.65
CA ARG A 135 -7.42 2.75 15.76
C ARG A 135 -6.58 2.66 14.49
N PHE A 136 -5.27 2.59 14.69
CA PHE A 136 -4.28 2.42 13.64
C PHE A 136 -3.60 1.05 13.77
N PHE A 137 -3.39 0.37 12.65
CA PHE A 137 -2.65 -0.87 12.58
C PHE A 137 -1.59 -0.83 11.47
N LEU A 138 -0.35 -1.18 11.82
CA LEU A 138 0.74 -1.38 10.89
C LEU A 138 1.30 -2.78 11.09
N ARG A 139 1.40 -3.56 10.01
CA ARG A 139 2.20 -4.77 10.02
C ARG A 139 3.13 -4.87 8.83
#